data_AF-A0A9P7JJ61-F1
#
_entry.id   AF-A0A9P7JJ61-F1
#
_cell.length_a   1.000
_cell.length_b   1.000
_cell.length_c   1.000
_cell.angle_alpha   90.00
_cell.angle_beta   90.00
_cell.angle_gamma   90.00
#
_symmetry.space_group_name_H-M   'P 1'
#
loop_
_entity.id
_entity.type
_entity.pdbx_description
1 polymer ?
#
loop_
_entity_poly.entity_id
_entity_poly.type
_entity_poly.pdbx_seq_one_letter_code
_entity_poly.pdbx_strand_id
1 'polypeptide(L)'
;MTRQVDVCGRAKRYVDADMCYELPRLLLQLFCLHKRAVRHKKLQKYRGALPYELVEKIIVDAWCTIGDAPARWRFFRVIAILSKVWRDVLHEVVLRYVFIETMIDFVAYERLLSRYDPCARYVSVVLNAVDHTRFRVDEIAKHVPEARFICLAITMDRRYYFNAILQNLLAKTKSLTHLRICWPPLRDSFACPLSSVVISSVTHLHIARHPSASLGSILASFPNVTHLRLGTPCFLKNLVPYMFTVRVLILDAPPQYRVHTVSRAPALIFQSSVPLWNICDALEHGLLKSTASYPGRIIMNAGKSDADKSMITDIALSCQKHGVAFECRRRHPPLWQPSHLDSKRWDHNAWS
;
A
#
# COMPACT_ATOMS: atom_id res chain seq x y z
N MET A 1 -12.98 -54.14 36.41
CA MET A 1 -12.33 -55.01 35.41
C MET A 1 -13.11 -54.79 34.13
N THR A 2 -12.63 -54.04 33.14
CA THR A 2 -11.62 -54.50 32.17
C THR A 2 -10.88 -53.27 31.59
N ARG A 3 -9.55 -53.33 31.63
CA ARG A 3 -8.65 -52.41 30.92
C ARG A 3 -8.54 -52.89 29.48
N GLN A 4 -8.69 -51.99 28.52
CA GLN A 4 -8.19 -52.21 27.16
C GLN A 4 -7.11 -51.17 26.91
N VAL A 5 -5.89 -51.68 26.84
CA VAL A 5 -4.65 -50.93 26.65
C VAL A 5 -4.31 -51.09 25.17
N ASP A 6 -4.49 -50.04 24.38
CA ASP A 6 -3.99 -49.99 23.00
C ASP A 6 -2.62 -49.30 22.99
N VAL A 7 -1.59 -50.13 22.87
CA VAL A 7 -0.20 -49.77 22.64
C VAL A 7 0.01 -49.77 21.12
N CYS A 8 0.07 -48.58 20.52
CA CYS A 8 0.76 -48.42 19.24
C CYS A 8 1.25 -46.98 19.09
N GLY A 9 2.37 -46.67 19.74
CA GLY A 9 3.10 -45.42 19.56
C GLY A 9 3.76 -45.39 18.18
N ARG A 10 3.04 -44.91 17.15
CA ARG A 10 3.65 -44.35 15.94
C ARG A 10 3.67 -42.83 16.07
N ALA A 11 4.83 -42.29 16.42
CA ALA A 11 5.14 -40.89 16.25
C ALA A 11 5.06 -40.54 14.74
N LYS A 12 3.90 -40.09 14.28
CA LYS A 12 3.78 -39.41 12.98
C LYS A 12 4.55 -38.10 13.11
N ARG A 13 5.78 -38.07 12.59
CA ARG A 13 6.47 -36.81 12.32
C ARG A 13 5.64 -36.08 11.27
N TYR A 14 4.84 -35.11 11.71
CA TYR A 14 4.28 -34.10 10.82
C TYR A 14 5.47 -33.30 10.29
N VAL A 15 5.92 -33.66 9.08
CA VAL A 15 6.80 -32.78 8.32
C VAL A 15 5.89 -31.66 7.83
N ASP A 16 6.10 -30.49 8.40
CA ASP A 16 5.32 -29.30 8.13
C ASP A 16 5.38 -28.96 6.64
N ALA A 17 4.25 -29.03 5.94
CA ALA A 17 4.17 -28.83 4.50
C ALA A 17 4.60 -27.41 4.09
N ASP A 18 4.63 -26.47 5.04
CA ASP A 18 5.11 -25.10 4.85
C ASP A 18 6.64 -25.01 4.66
N MET A 19 7.40 -26.00 5.14
CA MET A 19 8.86 -25.99 5.01
C MET A 19 9.34 -26.22 3.56
N CYS A 20 8.54 -26.90 2.73
CA CYS A 20 8.86 -27.16 1.33
C CYS A 20 8.75 -25.92 0.43
N TYR A 21 8.03 -24.87 0.85
CA TYR A 21 7.86 -23.64 0.06
C TYR A 21 8.83 -22.51 0.46
N GLU A 22 9.32 -22.50 1.69
CA GLU A 22 10.27 -21.48 2.15
C GLU A 22 11.70 -21.72 1.65
N LEU A 23 12.12 -22.98 1.51
CA LEU A 23 13.48 -23.30 1.03
C LEU A 23 13.74 -22.80 -0.41
N PRO A 24 12.86 -23.05 -1.40
CA PRO A 24 13.05 -22.55 -2.76
C PRO A 24 13.04 -21.01 -2.82
N ARG A 25 12.23 -20.37 -1.96
CA ARG A 25 12.11 -18.91 -1.90
C ARG A 25 13.38 -18.25 -1.34
N LEU A 26 13.93 -18.81 -0.26
CA LEU A 26 15.20 -18.36 0.32
C LEU A 26 16.35 -18.57 -0.65
N LEU A 27 16.37 -19.70 -1.37
CA LEU A 27 17.34 -19.96 -2.44
C LEU A 27 17.20 -18.95 -3.59
N LEU A 28 15.98 -18.59 -4.00
CA LEU A 28 15.76 -17.57 -5.03
C LEU A 28 16.25 -16.18 -4.57
N GLN A 29 15.99 -15.81 -3.31
CA GLN A 29 16.47 -14.55 -2.75
C GLN A 29 17.99 -14.51 -2.63
N LEU A 30 18.62 -15.58 -2.13
CA LEU A 30 20.06 -15.71 -2.04
C LEU A 30 20.71 -15.69 -3.44
N PHE A 31 20.08 -16.35 -4.42
CA PHE A 31 20.55 -16.35 -5.79
C PHE A 31 20.46 -14.95 -6.43
N CYS A 32 19.37 -14.22 -6.18
CA CYS A 32 19.21 -12.83 -6.61
C CYS A 32 20.28 -11.91 -5.96
N LEU A 33 20.50 -12.06 -4.64
CA LEU A 33 21.53 -11.31 -3.92
C LEU A 33 22.94 -11.64 -4.42
N HIS A 34 23.24 -12.92 -4.65
CA HIS A 34 24.51 -13.37 -5.19
C HIS A 34 24.75 -12.87 -6.61
N LYS A 35 23.74 -12.97 -7.50
CA LYS A 35 23.80 -12.37 -8.85
C LYS A 35 24.08 -10.86 -8.77
N ARG A 36 23.48 -10.16 -7.81
CA ARG A 36 23.70 -8.73 -7.59
C ARG A 36 25.14 -8.44 -7.16
N ALA A 37 25.67 -9.17 -6.19
CA ALA A 37 27.05 -9.04 -5.72
C ALA A 37 28.08 -9.36 -6.82
N VAL A 38 27.84 -10.42 -7.60
CA VAL A 38 28.69 -10.80 -8.73
C VAL A 38 28.65 -9.76 -9.85
N ARG A 39 27.48 -9.19 -10.15
CA ARG A 39 27.36 -8.07 -11.09
C ARG A 39 28.08 -6.83 -10.58
N HIS A 40 27.97 -6.52 -9.29
CA HIS A 40 28.66 -5.41 -8.65
C HIS A 40 30.18 -5.50 -8.84
N LYS A 41 30.76 -6.68 -8.59
CA LYS A 41 32.20 -6.93 -8.79
C LYS A 41 32.61 -6.81 -10.26
N LYS A 42 31.78 -7.25 -11.20
CA LYS A 42 32.05 -7.11 -12.65
C LYS A 42 31.99 -5.65 -13.11
N LEU A 43 31.14 -4.82 -12.49
CA LEU A 43 30.90 -3.44 -12.90
C LEU A 43 31.91 -2.45 -12.32
N GLN A 44 32.54 -2.74 -11.18
CA GLN A 44 33.66 -1.92 -10.67
C GLN A 44 34.90 -1.92 -11.58
N LYS A 45 34.96 -2.79 -12.59
CA LYS A 45 36.10 -2.87 -13.54
C LYS A 45 36.12 -1.72 -14.56
N TYR A 46 35.06 -0.92 -14.69
CA TYR A 46 34.99 0.22 -15.61
C TYR A 46 35.60 1.48 -14.98
N ARG A 47 36.90 1.74 -15.22
CA ARG A 47 37.54 3.00 -14.83
C ARG A 47 36.83 4.19 -15.50
N GLY A 48 36.35 5.14 -14.70
CA GLY A 48 35.68 6.37 -15.16
C GLY A 48 34.15 6.32 -15.23
N ALA A 49 33.52 5.18 -14.92
CA ALA A 49 32.06 5.10 -14.80
C ALA A 49 31.60 5.58 -13.40
N LEU A 50 30.41 6.17 -13.32
CA LEU A 50 29.77 6.47 -12.03
C LEU A 50 29.55 5.17 -11.23
N PRO A 51 29.63 5.21 -9.88
CA PRO A 51 29.27 4.07 -9.04
C PRO A 51 27.87 3.54 -9.35
N TYR A 52 27.70 2.22 -9.31
CA TYR A 52 26.44 1.56 -9.64
C TYR A 52 25.27 2.09 -8.81
N GLU A 53 25.50 2.29 -7.50
CA GLU A 53 24.52 2.78 -6.54
C GLU A 53 24.07 4.20 -6.87
N LEU A 54 24.99 5.03 -7.38
CA LEU A 54 24.66 6.38 -7.80
C LEU A 54 23.83 6.37 -9.10
N VAL A 55 24.18 5.52 -10.05
CA VAL A 55 23.39 5.33 -11.29
C VAL A 55 21.99 4.79 -10.96
N GLU A 56 21.90 3.80 -10.07
CA GLU A 56 20.63 3.25 -9.60
C GLU A 56 19.78 4.34 -8.95
N LYS A 57 20.36 5.14 -8.03
CA LYS A 57 19.66 6.25 -7.39
C LYS A 57 19.15 7.27 -8.41
N ILE A 58 19.99 7.72 -9.34
CA ILE A 58 19.60 8.67 -10.40
C ILE A 58 18.43 8.11 -11.22
N ILE A 59 18.52 6.84 -11.63
CA ILE A 59 17.46 6.21 -12.44
C ILE A 59 16.18 6.03 -11.64
N VAL A 60 16.25 5.62 -10.36
CA VAL A 60 15.07 5.50 -9.49
C VAL A 60 14.39 6.86 -9.31
N ASP A 61 15.15 7.89 -8.96
CA ASP A 61 14.62 9.24 -8.76
C ASP A 61 13.96 9.77 -10.05
N ALA A 62 14.62 9.60 -11.20
CA ALA A 62 14.06 9.98 -12.49
C ALA A 62 12.81 9.15 -12.88
N TRP A 63 12.88 7.82 -12.78
CA TRP A 63 11.79 6.92 -13.18
C TRP A 63 10.52 7.16 -12.35
N CYS A 64 10.67 7.38 -11.04
CA CYS A 64 9.56 7.59 -10.12
C CYS A 64 8.97 9.02 -10.17
N THR A 65 9.70 9.99 -10.73
CA THR A 65 9.21 11.38 -10.87
C THR A 65 8.54 11.67 -12.20
N ILE A 66 8.77 10.86 -13.24
CA ILE A 66 8.11 11.04 -14.54
C ILE A 66 6.65 10.57 -14.46
N GLY A 67 5.73 11.53 -14.55
CA GLY A 67 4.30 11.31 -14.37
C GLY A 67 3.53 10.83 -15.59
N ASP A 68 4.03 11.09 -16.79
CA ASP A 68 3.36 10.69 -18.01
C ASP A 68 4.04 9.45 -18.63
N ALA A 69 3.22 8.49 -19.05
CA ALA A 69 3.73 7.25 -19.64
C ALA A 69 4.58 7.50 -20.91
N PRO A 70 4.20 8.37 -21.86
CA PRO A 70 5.02 8.63 -23.05
C PRO A 70 6.43 9.11 -22.73
N ALA A 71 6.60 10.10 -21.84
CA ALA A 71 7.91 10.58 -21.43
C ALA A 71 8.67 9.53 -20.63
N ARG A 72 8.00 8.74 -19.79
CA ARG A 72 8.62 7.65 -19.03
C ARG A 72 9.26 6.62 -19.96
N TRP A 73 8.53 6.18 -20.99
CA TRP A 73 9.08 5.25 -21.98
C TRP A 73 10.06 5.90 -22.97
N ARG A 74 9.97 7.22 -23.20
CA ARG A 74 11.03 7.95 -23.93
C ARG A 74 12.33 7.98 -23.12
N PHE A 75 12.25 8.28 -21.82
CA PHE A 75 13.39 8.20 -20.90
C PHE A 75 14.00 6.80 -20.92
N PHE A 76 13.18 5.75 -20.82
CA PHE A 76 13.64 4.37 -20.93
C PHE A 76 14.49 4.15 -22.19
N ARG A 77 13.97 4.53 -23.36
CA ARG A 77 14.67 4.35 -24.65
C ARG A 77 15.99 5.13 -24.71
N VAL A 78 16.01 6.37 -24.26
CA VAL A 78 17.20 7.23 -24.29
C VAL A 78 18.28 6.68 -23.34
N ILE A 79 17.91 6.34 -22.10
CA ILE A 79 18.89 5.84 -21.12
C ILE A 79 19.41 4.44 -21.50
N ALA A 80 18.56 3.59 -22.09
CA ALA A 80 18.94 2.24 -22.50
C ALA A 80 20.04 2.20 -23.58
N ILE A 81 20.27 3.28 -24.34
CA ILE A 81 21.31 3.32 -25.38
C ILE A 81 22.62 3.98 -24.90
N LEU A 82 22.66 4.63 -23.74
CA LEU A 82 23.84 5.38 -23.27
C LEU A 82 25.04 4.46 -23.02
N SER A 83 24.83 3.41 -22.22
CA SER A 83 25.86 2.40 -21.96
C SER A 83 25.22 1.11 -21.44
N LYS A 84 26.00 0.02 -21.48
CA LYS A 84 25.56 -1.27 -20.93
C LYS A 84 25.19 -1.18 -19.44
N VAL A 85 25.98 -0.43 -18.65
CA VAL A 85 25.74 -0.28 -17.19
C VAL A 85 24.41 0.42 -16.93
N TRP A 86 24.18 1.56 -17.58
CA TRP A 86 22.94 2.32 -17.46
C TRP A 86 21.73 1.49 -17.89
N ARG A 87 21.85 0.77 -19.01
CA ARG A 87 20.81 -0.11 -19.50
C ARG A 87 20.48 -1.22 -18.50
N ASP A 88 21.48 -1.92 -17.97
CA ASP A 88 21.27 -3.04 -17.05
C ASP A 88 20.62 -2.56 -15.74
N VAL A 89 21.10 -1.44 -15.18
CA VAL A 89 20.50 -0.79 -14.01
C VAL A 89 19.05 -0.36 -14.31
N LEU A 90 18.81 0.28 -15.44
CA LEU A 90 17.49 0.73 -15.86
C LEU A 90 16.48 -0.41 -15.93
N HIS A 91 16.86 -1.54 -16.54
CA HIS A 91 15.97 -2.70 -16.60
C HIS A 91 15.64 -3.24 -15.21
N GLU A 92 16.63 -3.31 -14.32
CA GLU A 92 16.42 -3.73 -12.93
C GLU A 92 15.48 -2.77 -12.18
N VAL A 93 15.66 -1.46 -12.35
CA VAL A 93 14.80 -0.44 -11.73
C VAL A 93 13.37 -0.53 -12.27
N VAL A 94 13.19 -0.56 -13.59
CA VAL A 94 11.87 -0.59 -14.24
C VAL A 94 11.09 -1.85 -13.85
N LEU A 95 11.75 -3.01 -13.81
CA LEU A 95 11.13 -4.25 -13.37
C LEU A 95 10.84 -4.27 -11.87
N ARG A 96 11.57 -3.51 -11.05
CA ARG A 96 11.33 -3.40 -9.61
C ARG A 96 10.20 -2.42 -9.27
N TYR A 97 10.10 -1.31 -10.00
CA TYR A 97 9.15 -0.22 -9.80
C TYR A 97 8.21 -0.14 -11.01
N VAL A 98 7.19 -0.98 -10.99
CA VAL A 98 6.24 -1.15 -12.09
C VAL A 98 5.13 -0.10 -12.01
N PHE A 99 4.87 0.61 -13.11
CA PHE A 99 3.82 1.64 -13.22
C PHE A 99 2.86 1.30 -14.36
N ILE A 100 1.68 0.76 -14.05
CA ILE A 100 0.65 0.43 -15.05
C ILE A 100 -0.45 1.48 -14.95
N GLU A 101 -0.32 2.55 -15.74
CA GLU A 101 -1.21 3.71 -15.67
C GLU A 101 -1.89 4.01 -17.00
N THR A 102 -1.36 3.46 -18.09
CA THR A 102 -1.85 3.57 -19.46
C THR A 102 -1.63 2.24 -20.19
N MET A 103 -2.28 2.05 -21.35
CA MET A 103 -2.01 0.91 -22.23
C MET A 103 -0.54 0.86 -22.69
N ILE A 104 0.09 2.01 -22.90
CA ILE A 104 1.49 2.11 -23.32
C ILE A 104 2.39 1.44 -22.27
N ASP A 105 2.11 1.68 -20.98
CA ASP A 105 2.85 1.03 -19.90
C ASP A 105 2.69 -0.48 -19.95
N PHE A 106 1.45 -0.96 -20.02
CA PHE A 106 1.16 -2.38 -20.01
C PHE A 106 1.89 -3.12 -21.13
N VAL A 107 1.75 -2.66 -22.38
CA VAL A 107 2.39 -3.29 -23.55
C VAL A 107 3.91 -3.26 -23.43
N ALA A 108 4.47 -2.19 -22.88
CA ALA A 108 5.91 -2.10 -22.67
C ALA A 108 6.39 -3.07 -21.58
N TYR A 109 5.66 -3.22 -20.46
CA TYR A 109 5.98 -4.22 -19.44
C TYR A 109 5.82 -5.66 -19.95
N GLU A 110 4.80 -5.96 -20.75
CA GLU A 110 4.63 -7.27 -21.38
C GLU A 110 5.85 -7.62 -22.26
N ARG A 111 6.31 -6.66 -23.08
CA ARG A 111 7.52 -6.83 -23.90
C ARG A 111 8.79 -6.99 -23.07
N LEU A 112 8.89 -6.33 -21.92
CA LEU A 112 10.02 -6.52 -21.02
C LEU A 112 9.97 -7.90 -20.35
N LEU A 113 8.81 -8.30 -19.85
CA LEU A 113 8.63 -9.55 -19.10
C LEU A 113 8.71 -10.80 -19.99
N SER A 114 8.47 -10.67 -21.29
CA SER A 114 8.80 -11.75 -22.24
C SER A 114 10.31 -12.01 -22.41
N ARG A 115 11.16 -11.10 -21.91
CA ARG A 115 12.63 -11.18 -22.03
C ARG A 115 13.35 -11.32 -20.70
N TYR A 116 12.69 -10.97 -19.60
CA TYR A 116 13.29 -10.88 -18.27
C TYR A 116 12.37 -11.48 -17.22
N ASP A 117 12.97 -12.15 -16.22
CA ASP A 117 12.22 -12.75 -15.12
C ASP A 117 11.44 -11.69 -14.32
N PRO A 118 10.16 -11.93 -14.00
CA PRO A 118 9.36 -11.03 -13.17
C PRO A 118 9.94 -10.98 -11.74
N CYS A 119 10.49 -9.83 -11.35
CA CYS A 119 11.00 -9.57 -9.99
C CYS A 119 10.38 -8.31 -9.36
N ALA A 120 9.16 -7.96 -9.77
CA ALA A 120 8.51 -6.72 -9.33
C ALA A 120 8.28 -6.72 -7.81
N ARG A 121 8.82 -5.71 -7.13
CA ARG A 121 8.66 -5.54 -5.67
C ARG A 121 7.62 -4.47 -5.34
N TYR A 122 7.60 -3.40 -6.14
CA TYR A 122 6.75 -2.24 -5.98
C TYR A 122 5.93 -2.04 -7.25
N VAL A 123 4.62 -1.92 -7.10
CA VAL A 123 3.70 -1.79 -8.22
C VAL A 123 2.74 -0.63 -7.97
N SER A 124 2.68 0.30 -8.91
CA SER A 124 1.64 1.30 -9.04
C SER A 124 0.68 0.88 -10.14
N VAL A 125 -0.61 0.78 -9.82
CA VAL A 125 -1.64 0.54 -10.82
C VAL A 125 -2.67 1.67 -10.74
N VAL A 126 -2.87 2.39 -11.84
CA VAL A 126 -3.94 3.37 -11.97
C VAL A 126 -5.05 2.74 -12.82
N LEU A 127 -6.17 2.45 -12.17
CA LEU A 127 -7.28 1.68 -12.73
C LEU A 127 -8.20 2.50 -13.65
N ASN A 128 -7.80 3.70 -14.09
CA ASN A 128 -8.47 4.41 -15.18
C ASN A 128 -8.26 3.71 -16.52
N ALA A 129 -7.05 3.20 -16.71
CA ALA A 129 -6.57 2.72 -18.00
C ALA A 129 -6.94 1.27 -18.29
N VAL A 130 -7.40 0.52 -17.30
CA VAL A 130 -7.74 -0.89 -17.44
C VAL A 130 -9.05 -1.08 -18.22
N ASP A 131 -9.80 -0.01 -18.45
CA ASP A 131 -11.24 -0.15 -18.49
C ASP A 131 -11.92 0.63 -19.65
N HIS A 132 -11.11 1.26 -20.52
CA HIS A 132 -11.51 1.64 -21.89
C HIS A 132 -10.78 0.80 -22.96
N THR A 133 -9.81 -0.02 -22.57
CA THR A 133 -8.96 -0.77 -23.48
C THR A 133 -8.77 -2.19 -22.96
N ARG A 134 -9.66 -3.14 -23.29
CA ARG A 134 -9.43 -4.61 -23.36
C ARG A 134 -8.76 -5.37 -22.19
N PHE A 135 -8.32 -4.74 -21.11
CA PHE A 135 -7.49 -5.38 -20.10
C PHE A 135 -8.30 -6.02 -19.00
N ARG A 136 -7.89 -7.22 -18.61
CA ARG A 136 -8.49 -7.88 -17.46
C ARG A 136 -7.53 -7.82 -16.27
N VAL A 137 -8.06 -7.64 -15.07
CA VAL A 137 -7.25 -7.51 -13.83
C VAL A 137 -6.37 -8.74 -13.57
N ASP A 138 -6.78 -9.91 -14.05
CA ASP A 138 -5.98 -11.14 -14.02
C ASP A 138 -4.71 -11.08 -14.88
N GLU A 139 -4.68 -10.26 -15.93
CA GLU A 139 -3.47 -10.06 -16.74
C GLU A 139 -2.43 -9.25 -15.96
N ILE A 140 -2.85 -8.23 -15.23
CA ILE A 140 -1.98 -7.44 -14.35
C ILE A 140 -1.31 -8.35 -13.32
N ALA A 141 -2.07 -9.27 -12.73
CA ALA A 141 -1.56 -10.21 -11.73
C ALA A 141 -0.40 -11.08 -12.25
N LYS A 142 -0.37 -11.41 -13.55
CA LYS A 142 0.75 -12.15 -14.17
C LYS A 142 2.07 -11.39 -14.12
N HIS A 143 2.00 -10.06 -14.11
CA HIS A 143 3.19 -9.21 -14.12
C HIS A 143 3.76 -8.95 -12.73
N VAL A 144 3.00 -9.26 -11.67
CA VAL A 144 3.34 -8.86 -10.29
C VAL A 144 3.17 -9.95 -9.23
N PRO A 145 3.49 -11.24 -9.51
CA PRO A 145 3.22 -12.32 -8.56
C PRO A 145 3.99 -12.20 -7.23
N GLU A 146 5.12 -11.49 -7.24
CA GLU A 146 6.00 -11.30 -6.08
C GLU A 146 5.93 -9.90 -5.46
N ALA A 147 4.98 -9.06 -5.89
CA ALA A 147 4.87 -7.71 -5.37
C ALA A 147 4.65 -7.74 -3.85
N ARG A 148 5.46 -6.98 -3.12
CA ARG A 148 5.30 -6.79 -1.66
C ARG A 148 4.50 -5.54 -1.36
N PHE A 149 4.56 -4.59 -2.28
CA PHE A 149 3.88 -3.31 -2.21
C PHE A 149 3.05 -3.09 -3.48
N ILE A 150 1.76 -2.83 -3.30
CA ILE A 150 0.87 -2.42 -4.39
C ILE A 150 0.19 -1.10 -4.01
N CYS A 151 0.18 -0.14 -4.92
CA CYS A 151 -0.64 1.05 -4.85
C CYS A 151 -1.70 1.02 -5.95
N LEU A 152 -2.97 0.98 -5.53
CA LEU A 152 -4.12 1.03 -6.42
C LEU A 152 -4.73 2.43 -6.38
N ALA A 153 -4.77 3.11 -7.53
CA ALA A 153 -5.52 4.34 -7.71
C ALA A 153 -6.73 4.08 -8.59
N ILE A 154 -7.92 4.13 -8.00
CA ILE A 154 -9.19 4.08 -8.69
C ILE A 154 -9.56 5.52 -9.03
N THR A 155 -9.76 5.81 -10.31
CA THR A 155 -9.95 7.18 -10.84
C THR A 155 -11.33 7.40 -11.41
N MET A 156 -12.01 6.32 -11.82
CA MET A 156 -13.41 6.32 -12.22
C MET A 156 -14.21 5.49 -11.23
N ASP A 157 -15.49 5.86 -11.08
CA ASP A 157 -16.43 5.18 -10.21
C ASP A 157 -16.81 3.80 -10.78
N ARG A 158 -15.94 2.80 -10.56
CA ARG A 158 -16.03 1.46 -11.17
C ARG A 158 -16.13 0.37 -10.10
N ARG A 159 -17.14 0.57 -9.25
CA ARG A 159 -17.42 -0.13 -7.99
C ARG A 159 -17.51 -1.65 -8.11
N TYR A 160 -18.08 -2.14 -9.20
CA TYR A 160 -18.28 -3.57 -9.46
C TYR A 160 -16.96 -4.32 -9.70
N TYR A 161 -15.89 -3.62 -10.10
CA TYR A 161 -14.59 -4.23 -10.28
C TYR A 161 -13.80 -4.40 -8.99
N PHE A 162 -14.21 -3.78 -7.88
CA PHE A 162 -13.44 -3.91 -6.64
C PHE A 162 -13.32 -5.38 -6.22
N ASN A 163 -14.41 -6.14 -6.29
CA ASN A 163 -14.38 -7.59 -6.06
C ASN A 163 -13.45 -8.32 -7.03
N ALA A 164 -13.49 -7.97 -8.32
CA ALA A 164 -12.58 -8.56 -9.31
C ALA A 164 -11.11 -8.22 -9.00
N ILE A 165 -10.82 -7.05 -8.46
CA ILE A 165 -9.47 -6.65 -8.03
C ILE A 165 -9.02 -7.43 -6.81
N LEU A 166 -9.88 -7.53 -5.78
CA LEU A 166 -9.60 -8.36 -4.61
C LEU A 166 -9.29 -9.80 -5.02
N GLN A 167 -10.14 -10.41 -5.86
CA GLN A 167 -10.02 -11.81 -6.28
C GLN A 167 -8.85 -12.06 -7.24
N ASN A 168 -8.74 -11.26 -8.30
CA ASN A 168 -7.86 -11.59 -9.41
C ASN A 168 -6.46 -11.01 -9.29
N LEU A 169 -6.28 -9.95 -8.50
CA LEU A 169 -4.98 -9.33 -8.29
C LEU A 169 -4.47 -9.58 -6.87
N LEU A 170 -5.23 -9.16 -5.86
CA LEU A 170 -4.70 -9.15 -4.49
C LEU A 170 -4.61 -10.56 -3.90
N ALA A 171 -5.65 -11.39 -4.06
CA ALA A 171 -5.67 -12.75 -3.50
C ALA A 171 -4.61 -13.67 -4.13
N LYS A 172 -4.24 -13.39 -5.39
CA LYS A 172 -3.19 -14.14 -6.10
C LYS A 172 -1.78 -13.68 -5.72
N THR A 173 -1.63 -12.48 -5.17
CA THR A 173 -0.33 -11.90 -4.80
C THR A 173 0.00 -12.23 -3.33
N LYS A 174 0.37 -13.48 -3.05
CA LYS A 174 0.62 -13.97 -1.68
C LYS A 174 1.74 -13.23 -0.94
N SER A 175 2.67 -12.61 -1.67
CA SER A 175 3.78 -11.81 -1.12
C SER A 175 3.36 -10.41 -0.67
N LEU A 176 2.15 -9.97 -1.01
CA LEU A 176 1.67 -8.61 -0.78
C LEU A 176 1.51 -8.36 0.71
N THR A 177 2.31 -7.43 1.24
CA THR A 177 2.28 -7.03 2.66
C THR A 177 1.78 -5.61 2.86
N HIS A 178 2.02 -4.74 1.88
CA HIS A 178 1.68 -3.33 1.91
C HIS A 178 0.74 -2.98 0.75
N LEU A 179 -0.41 -2.41 1.08
CA LEU A 179 -1.42 -2.05 0.11
C LEU A 179 -1.86 -0.60 0.30
N ARG A 180 -1.81 0.19 -0.77
CA ARG A 180 -2.54 1.46 -0.88
C ARG A 180 -3.77 1.27 -1.73
N ILE A 181 -4.88 1.81 -1.29
CA ILE A 181 -6.06 1.97 -2.12
C ILE A 181 -6.50 3.43 -2.04
N CYS A 182 -6.59 4.07 -3.20
CA CYS A 182 -6.97 5.46 -3.33
C CYS A 182 -8.16 5.55 -4.27
N TRP A 183 -9.31 6.01 -3.75
CA TRP A 183 -10.52 6.22 -4.55
C TRP A 183 -10.51 7.60 -5.20
N PRO A 184 -11.35 7.87 -6.22
CA PRO A 184 -11.54 9.22 -6.71
C PRO A 184 -12.29 10.04 -5.65
N PRO A 185 -12.26 11.38 -5.71
CA PRO A 185 -13.15 12.21 -4.90
C PRO A 185 -14.61 11.80 -5.17
N LEU A 186 -15.21 11.08 -4.22
CA LEU A 186 -16.58 10.58 -4.35
C LEU A 186 -17.53 11.76 -4.15
N ARG A 187 -18.41 12.00 -5.14
CA ARG A 187 -19.52 12.96 -5.00
C ARG A 187 -20.71 12.34 -4.27
N ASP A 188 -20.84 11.01 -4.33
CA ASP A 188 -21.97 10.27 -3.79
C ASP A 188 -21.53 9.23 -2.76
N SER A 189 -22.36 9.01 -1.74
CA SER A 189 -22.18 7.94 -0.76
C SER A 189 -22.28 6.58 -1.44
N PHE A 190 -21.23 5.76 -1.33
CA PHE A 190 -21.18 4.42 -1.92
C PHE A 190 -21.14 3.33 -0.84
N ALA A 191 -21.86 2.24 -1.12
CA ALA A 191 -21.78 0.96 -0.43
C ALA A 191 -21.10 -0.09 -1.33
N CYS A 192 -19.87 -0.47 -0.99
CA CYS A 192 -19.18 -1.61 -1.56
C CYS A 192 -19.88 -2.87 -1.07
N PRO A 193 -20.36 -3.73 -1.98
CA PRO A 193 -20.95 -4.99 -1.58
C PRO A 193 -19.93 -5.75 -0.73
N LEU A 194 -20.41 -6.40 0.33
CA LEU A 194 -19.58 -7.29 1.14
C LEU A 194 -18.88 -8.28 0.21
N SER A 195 -17.54 -8.26 0.25
CA SER A 195 -16.74 -9.25 -0.45
C SER A 195 -16.56 -10.46 0.45
N SER A 196 -16.74 -11.66 -0.08
CA SER A 196 -16.35 -12.90 0.61
C SER A 196 -14.83 -13.14 0.56
N VAL A 197 -14.08 -12.24 -0.08
CA VAL A 197 -12.67 -12.42 -0.39
C VAL A 197 -11.84 -11.91 0.76
N VAL A 198 -11.04 -12.80 1.34
CA VAL A 198 -10.14 -12.49 2.45
C VAL A 198 -8.71 -12.44 1.94
N ILE A 199 -8.03 -11.33 2.19
CA ILE A 199 -6.63 -11.09 1.84
C ILE A 199 -5.81 -11.06 3.14
N SER A 200 -5.32 -12.23 3.54
CA SER A 200 -4.58 -12.41 4.79
C SER A 200 -3.11 -11.98 4.73
N SER A 201 -2.55 -11.77 3.54
CA SER A 201 -1.14 -11.43 3.39
C SER A 201 -0.83 -9.96 3.76
N VAL A 202 -1.82 -9.07 3.67
CA VAL A 202 -1.65 -7.63 3.90
C VAL A 202 -1.60 -7.32 5.40
N THR A 203 -0.53 -6.67 5.82
CA THR A 203 -0.31 -6.22 7.20
C THR A 203 -0.32 -4.70 7.33
N HIS A 204 0.00 -3.99 6.26
CA HIS A 204 0.02 -2.53 6.18
C HIS A 204 -0.98 -2.06 5.12
N LEU A 205 -2.03 -1.37 5.54
CA LEU A 205 -3.11 -0.92 4.68
C LEU A 205 -3.25 0.59 4.76
N HIS A 206 -3.18 1.26 3.61
CA HIS A 206 -3.42 2.68 3.48
C HIS A 206 -4.63 2.91 2.59
N ILE A 207 -5.67 3.52 3.16
CA ILE A 207 -6.92 3.80 2.49
C ILE A 207 -7.10 5.32 2.39
N ALA A 208 -7.11 5.85 1.18
CA ALA A 208 -7.29 7.27 0.91
C ALA A 208 -8.58 7.53 0.10
N ARG A 209 -9.30 8.60 0.45
CA ARG A 209 -10.55 9.03 -0.21
C ARG A 209 -11.65 7.98 -0.18
N HIS A 210 -11.71 7.17 0.88
CA HIS A 210 -12.60 6.02 0.93
C HIS A 210 -14.09 6.38 1.02
N PRO A 211 -14.97 5.49 0.53
CA PRO A 211 -16.40 5.53 0.84
C PRO A 211 -16.64 5.21 2.32
N SER A 212 -17.07 6.20 3.11
CA SER A 212 -17.31 6.03 4.56
C SER A 212 -18.27 4.88 4.88
N ALA A 213 -19.34 4.71 4.11
CA ALA A 213 -20.34 3.67 4.31
C ALA A 213 -19.84 2.23 4.03
N SER A 214 -18.70 2.08 3.35
CA SER A 214 -18.15 0.76 2.97
C SER A 214 -16.87 0.39 3.69
N LEU A 215 -16.32 1.30 4.48
CA LEU A 215 -14.99 1.13 5.04
C LEU A 215 -14.90 -0.11 5.94
N GLY A 216 -15.94 -0.41 6.72
CA GLY A 216 -16.02 -1.64 7.51
C GLY A 216 -15.92 -2.90 6.64
N SER A 217 -16.70 -2.98 5.56
CA SER A 217 -16.65 -4.11 4.60
C SER A 217 -15.28 -4.27 3.94
N ILE A 218 -14.62 -3.14 3.62
CA ILE A 218 -13.26 -3.15 3.07
C ILE A 218 -12.29 -3.70 4.12
N LEU A 219 -12.33 -3.20 5.35
CA LEU A 219 -11.45 -3.66 6.44
C LEU A 219 -11.67 -5.14 6.78
N ALA A 220 -12.91 -5.64 6.72
CA ALA A 220 -13.22 -7.05 6.90
C ALA A 220 -12.50 -7.97 5.89
N SER A 221 -12.14 -7.44 4.71
CA SER A 221 -11.37 -8.19 3.71
C SER A 221 -9.88 -8.33 4.07
N PHE A 222 -9.38 -7.62 5.10
CA PHE A 222 -7.96 -7.58 5.48
C PHE A 222 -7.77 -7.86 6.98
N PRO A 223 -8.08 -9.07 7.46
CA PRO A 223 -8.12 -9.38 8.89
C PRO A 223 -6.76 -9.37 9.59
N ASN A 224 -5.65 -9.35 8.86
CA ASN A 224 -4.30 -9.37 9.43
C ASN A 224 -3.63 -7.98 9.46
N VAL A 225 -4.39 -6.91 9.17
CA VAL A 225 -3.85 -5.55 9.16
C VAL A 225 -3.47 -5.13 10.58
N THR A 226 -2.19 -4.82 10.76
CA THR A 226 -1.62 -4.31 12.02
C THR A 226 -1.34 -2.81 11.93
N HIS A 227 -1.07 -2.31 10.73
CA HIS A 227 -0.81 -0.89 10.47
C HIS A 227 -1.86 -0.36 9.50
N LEU A 228 -2.76 0.48 10.00
CA LEU A 228 -3.83 1.07 9.20
C LEU A 228 -3.60 2.58 9.08
N ARG A 229 -3.60 3.09 7.85
CA ARG A 229 -3.57 4.52 7.55
C ARG A 229 -4.85 4.96 6.86
N LEU A 230 -5.49 6.00 7.40
CA LEU A 230 -6.70 6.58 6.85
C LEU A 230 -6.43 8.02 6.40
N GLY A 231 -6.62 8.24 5.10
CA GLY A 231 -6.41 9.54 4.45
C GLY A 231 -7.64 10.44 4.46
N THR A 232 -8.78 10.00 5.01
CA THR A 232 -10.07 10.67 4.89
C THR A 232 -10.85 10.52 6.20
N PRO A 233 -11.26 11.63 6.84
CA PRO A 233 -11.98 11.57 8.10
C PRO A 233 -13.25 10.71 8.05
N CYS A 234 -13.47 9.97 9.13
CA CYS A 234 -14.66 9.16 9.37
C CYS A 234 -14.85 8.95 10.87
N PHE A 235 -16.07 8.59 11.29
CA PHE A 235 -16.35 8.21 12.67
C PHE A 235 -15.69 6.88 13.02
N LEU A 236 -14.54 6.93 13.71
CA LEU A 236 -13.73 5.75 14.01
C LEU A 236 -14.46 4.70 14.88
N LYS A 237 -15.42 5.11 15.71
CA LYS A 237 -16.23 4.20 16.53
C LYS A 237 -16.95 3.13 15.69
N ASN A 238 -17.37 3.48 14.48
CA ASN A 238 -18.06 2.55 13.57
C ASN A 238 -17.10 1.49 12.99
N LEU A 239 -15.79 1.69 13.13
CA LEU A 239 -14.77 0.81 12.59
C LEU A 239 -14.15 -0.11 13.65
N VAL A 240 -14.41 0.15 14.94
CA VAL A 240 -13.84 -0.62 16.05
C VAL A 240 -14.01 -2.14 15.88
N PRO A 241 -15.19 -2.67 15.47
CA PRO A 241 -15.37 -4.12 15.26
C PRO A 241 -14.41 -4.73 14.24
N TYR A 242 -13.88 -3.93 13.30
CA TYR A 242 -13.00 -4.37 12.22
C TYR A 242 -11.51 -4.10 12.49
N MET A 243 -11.18 -3.52 13.64
CA MET A 243 -9.81 -3.07 13.97
C MET A 243 -9.12 -3.90 15.05
N PHE A 244 -9.58 -5.13 15.33
CA PHE A 244 -9.06 -5.96 16.43
C PHE A 244 -7.58 -6.34 16.31
N THR A 245 -7.04 -6.46 15.09
CA THR A 245 -5.61 -6.69 14.83
C THR A 245 -4.80 -5.42 14.69
N VAL A 246 -5.44 -4.26 14.52
CA VAL A 246 -4.73 -3.00 14.31
C VAL A 246 -3.96 -2.64 15.58
N ARG A 247 -2.70 -2.26 15.41
CA ARG A 247 -1.79 -1.83 16.47
C ARG A 247 -1.34 -0.40 16.25
N VAL A 248 -1.18 0.01 14.99
CA VAL A 248 -0.81 1.37 14.63
C VAL A 248 -1.88 1.95 13.71
N LEU A 249 -2.53 3.02 14.16
CA LEU A 249 -3.49 3.79 13.38
C LEU A 249 -2.90 5.14 13.01
N ILE A 250 -2.74 5.40 11.71
CA ILE A 250 -2.23 6.66 11.18
C ILE A 250 -3.39 7.45 10.58
N LEU A 251 -3.64 8.65 11.08
CA LEU A 251 -4.73 9.52 10.65
C LEU A 251 -4.16 10.75 9.97
N ASP A 252 -4.63 11.05 8.75
CA ASP A 252 -4.21 12.24 8.04
C ASP A 252 -5.27 13.34 8.20
N ALA A 253 -4.91 14.38 8.96
CA ALA A 253 -5.81 15.45 9.36
C ALA A 253 -5.44 16.79 8.69
N PRO A 254 -5.90 17.06 7.45
CA PRO A 254 -5.71 18.37 6.81
C PRO A 254 -6.30 19.54 7.63
N PRO A 255 -5.63 20.71 7.63
CA PRO A 255 -6.09 21.93 8.29
C PRO A 255 -7.25 22.62 7.57
N GLN A 256 -7.59 22.23 6.34
CA GLN A 256 -8.82 22.66 5.69
C GLN A 256 -9.43 21.44 5.03
N TYR A 257 -10.60 21.03 5.51
CA TYR A 257 -11.29 19.86 4.98
C TYR A 257 -12.63 20.26 4.41
N ARG A 258 -12.84 19.95 3.14
CA ARG A 258 -14.08 20.24 2.43
C ARG A 258 -14.90 18.97 2.35
N VAL A 259 -16.11 19.01 2.90
CA VAL A 259 -17.11 17.95 2.74
C VAL A 259 -18.05 18.39 1.63
N HIS A 260 -18.02 17.67 0.52
CA HIS A 260 -19.01 17.83 -0.53
C HIS A 260 -20.31 17.15 -0.10
N THR A 261 -21.40 17.90 -0.06
CA THR A 261 -22.73 17.36 0.15
C THR A 261 -23.30 16.85 -1.17
N VAL A 262 -24.17 15.83 -1.10
CA VAL A 262 -24.84 15.23 -2.27
C VAL A 262 -25.79 16.23 -2.94
N SER A 263 -26.42 17.10 -2.15
CA SER A 263 -27.13 18.26 -2.68
C SER A 263 -26.08 19.25 -3.23
N ARG A 264 -26.34 19.86 -4.39
CA ARG A 264 -25.52 20.92 -5.02
C ARG A 264 -25.25 22.17 -4.14
N ALA A 265 -25.54 22.08 -2.84
CA ALA A 265 -25.15 23.03 -1.82
C ALA A 265 -23.62 23.23 -1.79
N PRO A 266 -23.16 24.42 -1.35
CA PRO A 266 -21.75 24.70 -1.17
C PRO A 266 -21.11 23.67 -0.23
N ALA A 267 -19.87 23.27 -0.54
CA ALA A 267 -19.12 22.35 0.30
C ALA A 267 -18.96 22.92 1.71
N LEU A 268 -19.23 22.12 2.74
CA LEU A 268 -18.94 22.50 4.12
C LEU A 268 -17.44 22.52 4.30
N ILE A 269 -16.89 23.67 4.71
CA ILE A 269 -15.46 23.85 4.95
C ILE A 269 -15.22 23.81 6.44
N PHE A 270 -14.49 22.80 6.89
CA PHE A 270 -14.01 22.70 8.26
C PHE A 270 -12.61 23.30 8.35
N GLN A 271 -12.39 24.13 9.38
CA GLN A 271 -11.07 24.71 9.72
C GLN A 271 -10.08 23.68 10.24
N SER A 272 -10.54 22.45 10.49
CA SER A 272 -9.72 21.29 10.76
C SER A 272 -10.54 20.02 10.55
N SER A 273 -9.88 18.97 10.10
CA SER A 273 -10.47 17.62 10.04
C SER A 273 -10.29 16.82 11.32
N VAL A 274 -9.49 17.31 12.28
CA VAL A 274 -9.23 16.58 13.53
C VAL A 274 -10.55 16.20 14.25
N PRO A 275 -11.58 17.07 14.37
CA PRO A 275 -12.81 16.71 15.09
C PRO A 275 -13.60 15.60 14.39
N LEU A 276 -13.47 15.51 13.06
CA LEU A 276 -14.25 14.59 12.21
C LEU A 276 -13.84 13.12 12.38
N TRP A 277 -12.68 12.86 12.99
CA TRP A 277 -12.23 11.50 13.32
C TRP A 277 -12.95 10.92 14.54
N ASN A 278 -13.48 11.78 15.42
CA ASN A 278 -14.15 11.40 16.66
C ASN A 278 -13.37 10.35 17.48
N ILE A 279 -12.10 10.65 17.76
CA ILE A 279 -11.16 9.72 18.41
C ILE A 279 -11.57 9.42 19.85
N CYS A 280 -11.99 10.42 20.61
CA CYS A 280 -12.35 10.24 22.03
C CYS A 280 -13.50 9.23 22.19
N ASP A 281 -14.58 9.39 21.43
CA ASP A 281 -15.72 8.46 21.41
C ASP A 281 -15.28 7.06 20.95
N ALA A 282 -14.41 6.97 19.94
CA ALA A 282 -13.90 5.69 19.47
C ALA A 282 -13.07 4.95 20.53
N LEU A 283 -12.27 5.66 21.33
CA LEU A 283 -11.51 5.10 22.45
C LEU A 283 -12.44 4.54 23.53
N GLU A 284 -13.52 5.24 23.86
CA GLU A 284 -14.55 4.76 24.80
C GLU A 284 -15.22 3.48 24.30
N HIS A 285 -15.33 3.32 22.98
CA HIS A 285 -15.84 2.10 22.34
C HIS A 285 -14.78 0.99 22.19
N GLY A 286 -13.55 1.18 22.71
CA GLY A 286 -12.50 0.18 22.71
C GLY A 286 -11.56 0.21 21.49
N LEU A 287 -11.49 1.33 20.77
CA LEU A 287 -10.48 1.53 19.72
C LEU A 287 -9.08 1.25 20.26
N LEU A 288 -8.38 0.29 19.64
CA LEU A 288 -7.02 -0.12 20.01
C LEU A 288 -6.88 -0.54 21.48
N LYS A 289 -7.95 -1.02 22.12
CA LYS A 289 -7.91 -1.52 23.50
C LYS A 289 -6.85 -2.62 23.60
N SER A 290 -5.78 -2.29 24.31
CA SER A 290 -4.56 -3.10 24.33
C SER A 290 -4.78 -4.42 25.08
N THR A 291 -4.17 -5.48 24.56
CA THR A 291 -3.80 -6.65 25.38
C THR A 291 -2.41 -6.35 25.93
N ALA A 292 -2.16 -6.65 27.21
CA ALA A 292 -1.01 -6.16 27.98
C ALA A 292 0.37 -6.20 27.28
N SER A 293 0.56 -7.08 26.29
CA SER A 293 1.81 -7.27 25.57
C SER A 293 2.20 -6.14 24.60
N TYR A 294 1.26 -5.41 23.98
CA TYR A 294 1.60 -4.39 22.96
C TYR A 294 0.57 -3.24 22.94
N PRO A 295 0.89 -2.07 23.52
CA PRO A 295 -0.02 -0.92 23.52
C PRO A 295 -0.28 -0.44 22.09
N GLY A 296 -1.56 -0.17 21.81
CA GLY A 296 -1.96 0.46 20.56
C GLY A 296 -1.38 1.87 20.43
N ARG A 297 -1.19 2.33 19.20
CA ARG A 297 -0.64 3.66 18.89
C ARG A 297 -1.47 4.38 17.84
N ILE A 298 -1.80 5.64 18.12
CA ILE A 298 -2.40 6.57 17.16
C ILE A 298 -1.35 7.61 16.76
N ILE A 299 -1.12 7.75 15.47
CA ILE A 299 -0.25 8.77 14.87
C ILE A 299 -1.13 9.70 14.04
N MET A 300 -1.21 10.96 14.40
CA MET A 300 -1.98 11.96 13.67
C MET A 300 -1.05 12.88 12.89
N ASN A 301 -1.19 12.92 11.55
CA ASN A 301 -0.51 13.89 10.70
C ASN A 301 -1.40 15.12 10.50
N ALA A 302 -1.24 16.10 11.38
CA ALA A 302 -2.02 17.34 11.38
C ALA A 302 -1.29 18.50 10.68
N GLY A 303 -2.04 19.50 10.25
CA GLY A 303 -1.48 20.78 9.79
C GLY A 303 -0.82 21.61 10.89
N LYS A 304 -0.10 22.66 10.49
CA LYS A 304 0.54 23.62 11.41
C LYS A 304 -0.45 24.58 12.10
N SER A 305 -1.76 24.37 11.94
CA SER A 305 -2.76 25.26 12.53
C SER A 305 -2.78 25.15 14.05
N ASP A 306 -2.76 26.30 14.72
CA ASP A 306 -2.89 26.41 16.18
C ASP A 306 -4.34 26.21 16.66
N ALA A 307 -5.32 26.30 15.76
CA ALA A 307 -6.75 26.12 16.07
C ALA A 307 -7.07 24.77 16.73
N ASP A 308 -6.20 23.77 16.55
CA ASP A 308 -6.40 22.41 17.04
C ASP A 308 -5.67 22.11 18.37
N LYS A 309 -4.97 23.07 18.97
CA LYS A 309 -4.06 22.79 20.11
C LYS A 309 -4.81 22.25 21.34
N SER A 310 -5.96 22.84 21.70
CA SER A 310 -6.78 22.34 22.81
C SER A 310 -7.29 20.94 22.52
N MET A 311 -7.87 20.72 21.34
CA MET A 311 -8.46 19.43 21.00
C MET A 311 -7.43 18.30 20.85
N ILE A 312 -6.23 18.60 20.34
CA ILE A 312 -5.11 17.64 20.33
C ILE A 312 -4.68 17.28 21.75
N THR A 313 -4.74 18.23 22.68
CA THR A 313 -4.45 17.98 24.11
C THR A 313 -5.52 17.06 24.71
N ASP A 314 -6.80 17.30 24.42
CA ASP A 314 -7.91 16.45 24.87
C ASP A 314 -7.80 15.02 24.31
N ILE A 315 -7.43 14.88 23.03
CA ILE A 315 -7.17 13.58 22.40
C ILE A 315 -6.01 12.87 23.09
N ALA A 316 -4.90 13.57 23.38
CA ALA A 316 -3.75 13.00 24.06
C ALA A 316 -4.10 12.49 25.46
N LEU A 317 -4.85 13.28 26.24
CA LEU A 317 -5.35 12.90 27.56
C LEU A 317 -6.30 11.68 27.48
N SER A 318 -7.20 11.67 26.49
CA SER A 318 -8.10 10.53 26.27
C SER A 318 -7.35 9.26 25.87
N CYS A 319 -6.34 9.36 25.00
CA CYS A 319 -5.47 8.24 24.64
C CYS A 319 -4.72 7.70 25.87
N GLN A 320 -4.16 8.59 26.69
CA GLN A 320 -3.48 8.22 27.94
C GLN A 320 -4.41 7.47 28.89
N LYS A 321 -5.64 7.97 29.10
CA LYS A 321 -6.68 7.32 29.92
C LYS A 321 -6.98 5.88 29.47
N HIS A 322 -6.93 5.62 28.17
CA HIS A 322 -7.22 4.31 27.58
C HIS A 322 -5.97 3.46 27.30
N GLY A 323 -4.78 3.89 27.74
CA GLY A 323 -3.52 3.15 27.54
C GLY A 323 -3.08 3.07 26.07
N VAL A 324 -3.46 4.05 25.25
CA VAL A 324 -3.10 4.16 23.83
C VAL A 324 -2.02 5.24 23.69
N ALA A 325 -0.90 4.92 23.03
CA ALA A 325 0.14 5.89 22.74
C ALA A 325 -0.34 6.87 21.66
N PHE A 326 -0.15 8.17 21.87
CA PHE A 326 -0.56 9.20 20.91
C PHE A 326 0.63 10.05 20.46
N GLU A 327 0.76 10.24 19.14
CA GLU A 327 1.76 11.11 18.53
C GLU A 327 1.08 12.04 17.51
N CYS A 328 1.22 13.36 17.69
CA CYS A 328 0.79 14.33 16.70
C CYS A 328 1.99 14.89 15.92
N ARG A 329 2.03 14.63 14.61
CA ARG A 329 3.05 15.12 13.67
C ARG A 329 2.51 16.34 12.92
N ARG A 330 3.21 17.47 13.01
CA ARG A 330 2.87 18.71 12.28
C ARG A 330 3.43 18.72 10.85
N ARG A 331 3.09 17.70 10.06
CA ARG A 331 3.58 17.48 8.68
C ARG A 331 2.40 17.45 7.70
N HIS A 332 1.91 18.63 7.30
CA HIS A 332 0.87 18.79 6.27
C HIS A 332 1.26 19.82 5.18
N PRO A 333 0.93 19.60 3.89
CA PRO A 333 0.37 18.37 3.33
C PRO A 333 1.32 17.22 3.61
N PRO A 334 0.81 16.03 3.97
CA PRO A 334 1.71 14.94 4.23
C PRO A 334 2.35 14.58 2.88
N LEU A 335 3.64 14.23 2.90
CA LEU A 335 4.50 14.18 1.70
C LEU A 335 3.96 13.32 0.53
N TRP A 336 2.97 12.47 0.80
CA TRP A 336 2.34 11.54 -0.14
C TRP A 336 1.00 12.01 -0.74
N GLN A 337 0.50 13.20 -0.38
CA GLN A 337 -0.72 13.72 -1.01
C GLN A 337 -0.48 13.85 -2.51
N PRO A 338 -1.19 13.07 -3.35
CA PRO A 338 -1.25 13.39 -4.77
C PRO A 338 -1.99 14.72 -4.83
N SER A 339 -1.30 15.82 -5.13
CA SER A 339 -2.02 17.04 -5.48
C SER A 339 -2.94 16.66 -6.64
N HIS A 340 -4.10 17.31 -6.76
CA HIS A 340 -5.05 17.00 -7.84
C HIS A 340 -4.43 17.13 -9.26
N LEU A 341 -3.19 17.61 -9.36
CA LEU A 341 -2.43 17.87 -10.58
C LEU A 341 -0.97 17.34 -10.57
N ASP A 342 -0.37 16.97 -9.44
CA ASP A 342 1.04 16.57 -9.38
C ASP A 342 1.23 15.07 -9.25
N SER A 343 1.76 14.54 -10.33
CA SER A 343 2.28 13.20 -10.54
C SER A 343 3.51 12.84 -9.68
N LYS A 344 3.76 13.51 -8.55
CA LYS A 344 4.79 13.06 -7.59
C LYS A 344 4.25 11.83 -6.84
N ARG A 345 4.25 10.71 -7.56
CA ARG A 345 3.44 9.52 -7.27
C ARG A 345 3.99 8.66 -6.13
N TRP A 346 5.25 8.83 -5.74
CA TRP A 346 5.92 7.93 -4.79
C TRP A 346 6.91 8.71 -3.92
N ASP A 347 6.50 9.08 -2.71
CA ASP A 347 7.48 9.31 -1.64
C ASP A 347 7.65 8.01 -0.87
N HIS A 348 8.73 7.27 -1.16
CA HIS A 348 9.07 6.06 -0.43
C HIS A 348 9.21 6.29 1.08
N ASN A 349 9.65 7.48 1.50
CA ASN A 349 9.82 7.81 2.92
C ASN A 349 8.48 8.05 3.63
N ALA A 350 7.39 8.25 2.88
CA ALA A 350 6.05 8.35 3.47
C ALA A 350 5.45 6.99 3.86
N TRP A 351 6.12 5.89 3.50
CA TRP A 351 5.70 4.50 3.73
C TRP A 351 6.44 3.79 4.86
N SER A 352 7.71 4.18 5.09
CA SER A 352 8.50 3.83 6.28
C SER A 352 8.15 4.73 7.45
#